data_AF-A0A9D5M5F7-F1
#
_entry.id   AF-A0A9D5M5F7-F1
#
_cell.length_a   1.000
_cell.length_b   1.000
_cell.length_c   1.000
_cell.angle_alpha   90.00
_cell.angle_beta   90.00
_cell.angle_gamma   90.00
#
_symmetry.space_group_name_H-M   'P 1'
#
loop_
_entity.id
_entity.type
_entity.pdbx_description
1 polymer ?
#
loop_
_entity_poly.entity_id
_entity_poly.type
_entity_poly.pdbx_seq_one_letter_code
_entity_poly.pdbx_strand_id
1 'polypeptide(L)'
;MAKHRVGVLGGYFDPFHQGHLRMAQAALDGGYVDHVLVLPAGGSPDQPCVASPEDRWQMAVAACSVDSRLEVGRLALDRSDASLPVETLRRLHKQDPKADLYCIIGSDALMRLTDWRHPKELLKAFPFLVCPRPEKEDIGALRSRVESLTALGARLIFLPMDPSPAASCRIREGCLPEEEEFLNAGVREFISAKGLYHQEKRIARADEWLDRLFEALNPHRFAHSLSVAWTARHLAQVHGVAPFRAEEAGLLHDCAKCLPLKKMQQIAREHSLTRDPAFLESGALLHSLVGAWVARNRYGMADPEVLDAISYHNTGCPGMSRLAMCVCLADSIEPLRESFPLLEKVRLLAEKDLEGALLLSLEGTADYVQTRGKYLHPRTMQTIAWLKNL
;
A
#
# COMPACT_ATOMS: atom_id res chain seq x y z
N MET A 1 25.70 -20.02 13.41
CA MET A 1 24.36 -19.63 12.91
C MET A 1 24.58 -18.53 11.88
N ALA A 2 23.93 -18.63 10.72
CA ALA A 2 24.15 -17.68 9.62
C ALA A 2 23.76 -16.26 10.06
N LYS A 3 24.61 -15.28 9.76
CA LYS A 3 24.25 -13.87 9.86
C LYS A 3 23.29 -13.54 8.73
N HIS A 4 22.28 -12.72 8.99
CA HIS A 4 21.44 -12.14 7.95
C HIS A 4 21.64 -10.62 7.94
N ARG A 5 21.50 -10.03 6.75
CA ARG A 5 21.81 -8.63 6.49
C ARG A 5 20.52 -7.83 6.45
N VAL A 6 20.43 -6.79 7.28
CA VAL A 6 19.22 -5.98 7.42
C VAL A 6 19.53 -4.55 7.02
N GLY A 7 18.87 -4.06 5.97
CA GLY A 7 18.87 -2.65 5.63
C GLY A 7 17.93 -1.88 6.55
N VAL A 8 18.34 -0.72 7.03
CA VAL A 8 17.51 0.15 7.85
C VAL A 8 17.34 1.48 7.12
N LEU A 9 16.11 1.77 6.72
CA LEU A 9 15.72 2.98 5.99
C LEU A 9 14.92 3.89 6.93
N GLY A 10 15.56 4.95 7.42
CA GLY A 10 14.94 5.93 8.31
C GLY A 10 14.56 7.21 7.60
N GLY A 11 13.48 7.84 8.04
CA GLY A 11 13.07 9.15 7.55
C GLY A 11 11.75 9.62 8.15
N TYR A 12 11.40 10.88 7.90
CA TYR A 12 10.07 11.38 8.26
C TYR A 12 8.98 10.71 7.42
N PHE A 13 9.23 10.42 6.14
CA PHE A 13 8.25 9.86 5.21
C PHE A 13 6.92 10.63 5.23
N ASP A 14 7.00 11.93 4.91
CA ASP A 14 5.87 12.85 4.96
C ASP A 14 5.56 13.40 3.56
N PRO A 15 4.97 12.58 2.65
CA PRO A 15 4.61 11.16 2.83
C PRO A 15 5.68 10.16 2.37
N PHE A 16 5.47 8.86 2.67
CA PHE A 16 6.21 7.78 2.02
C PHE A 16 5.90 7.79 0.51
N HIS A 17 6.89 7.50 -0.35
CA HIS A 17 6.75 7.68 -1.80
C HIS A 17 7.64 6.73 -2.59
N GLN A 18 7.45 6.67 -3.91
CA GLN A 18 8.08 5.65 -4.75
C GLN A 18 9.61 5.69 -4.71
N GLY A 19 10.21 6.89 -4.55
CA GLY A 19 11.66 7.02 -4.32
C GLY A 19 12.15 6.23 -3.10
N HIS A 20 11.44 6.26 -1.97
CA HIS A 20 11.81 5.48 -0.78
C HIS A 20 11.68 3.98 -1.01
N LEU A 21 10.60 3.55 -1.67
CA LEU A 21 10.38 2.14 -2.01
C LEU A 21 11.48 1.61 -2.94
N ARG A 22 11.83 2.38 -3.99
CA ARG A 22 12.91 2.03 -4.93
C ARG A 22 14.27 1.94 -4.24
N MET A 23 14.57 2.80 -3.26
CA MET A 23 15.81 2.71 -2.48
C MET A 23 15.90 1.38 -1.71
N ALA A 24 14.81 0.99 -1.06
CA ALA A 24 14.73 -0.28 -0.33
C ALA A 24 14.84 -1.49 -1.27
N GLN A 25 14.11 -1.46 -2.39
CA GLN A 25 14.13 -2.52 -3.39
C GLN A 25 15.50 -2.65 -4.07
N ALA A 26 16.17 -1.55 -4.41
CA ALA A 26 17.52 -1.59 -4.98
C ALA A 26 18.53 -2.28 -4.05
N ALA A 27 18.40 -2.07 -2.73
CA ALA A 27 19.25 -2.75 -1.74
C ALA A 27 18.97 -4.26 -1.69
N LEU A 28 17.70 -4.66 -1.76
CA LEU A 28 17.25 -6.05 -1.76
C LEU A 28 17.63 -6.79 -3.05
N ASP A 29 17.29 -6.23 -4.20
CA ASP A 29 17.47 -6.84 -5.52
C ASP A 29 18.94 -6.92 -5.93
N GLY A 30 19.76 -5.98 -5.45
CA GLY A 30 21.21 -6.04 -5.56
C GLY A 30 21.88 -7.06 -4.63
N GLY A 31 21.12 -7.74 -3.77
CA GLY A 31 21.64 -8.73 -2.83
C GLY A 31 22.55 -8.17 -1.74
N TYR A 32 22.47 -6.84 -1.48
CA TYR A 32 23.24 -6.17 -0.44
C TYR A 32 22.70 -6.49 0.95
N VAL A 33 21.38 -6.65 1.06
CA VAL A 33 20.64 -7.01 2.28
C VAL A 33 19.59 -8.07 1.96
N ASP A 34 19.21 -8.84 2.97
CA ASP A 34 18.22 -9.91 2.85
C ASP A 34 16.81 -9.38 3.20
N HIS A 35 16.74 -8.39 4.08
CA HIS A 35 15.51 -7.72 4.52
C HIS A 35 15.74 -6.20 4.68
N VAL A 36 14.68 -5.40 4.58
CA VAL A 36 14.73 -3.97 4.91
C VAL A 36 13.67 -3.61 5.94
N LEU A 37 14.10 -2.94 7.01
CA LEU A 37 13.27 -2.32 8.02
C LEU A 37 13.15 -0.82 7.75
N VAL A 38 11.95 -0.38 7.38
CA VAL A 38 11.58 1.03 7.23
C VAL A 38 11.15 1.58 8.59
N LEU A 39 11.71 2.72 8.99
CA LEU A 39 11.45 3.34 10.30
C LEU A 39 10.98 4.79 10.16
N PRO A 40 9.66 5.02 10.11
CA PRO A 40 9.10 6.36 10.18
C PRO A 40 9.41 7.04 11.51
N ALA A 41 10.00 8.23 11.44
CA ALA A 41 10.33 9.06 12.59
C ALA A 41 9.13 9.91 13.05
N GLY A 42 9.02 10.25 14.33
CA GLY A 42 7.85 10.97 14.88
C GLY A 42 7.66 12.43 14.46
N GLY A 43 8.67 13.09 13.89
CA GLY A 43 8.61 14.54 13.62
C GLY A 43 9.43 15.31 14.65
N SER A 44 9.88 16.54 14.35
CA SER A 44 10.56 17.40 15.33
C SER A 44 9.93 18.79 15.33
N PRO A 45 10.00 19.57 16.43
CA PRO A 45 9.54 20.96 16.42
C PRO A 45 10.19 21.80 15.30
N ASP A 46 11.46 21.54 14.98
CA ASP A 46 12.23 22.25 13.96
C ASP A 46 11.90 21.80 12.53
N GLN A 47 11.25 20.64 12.39
CA GLN A 47 10.84 20.08 11.10
C GLN A 47 9.47 19.40 11.27
N PRO A 48 8.39 20.20 11.35
CA PRO A 48 7.04 19.68 11.54
C PRO A 48 6.61 18.87 10.31
N CYS A 49 5.91 17.77 10.56
CA CYS A 49 5.27 16.97 9.51
C CYS A 49 3.82 17.44 9.32
N VAL A 50 3.33 17.36 8.08
CA VAL A 50 1.93 17.65 7.74
C VAL A 50 1.04 16.50 8.19
N ALA A 51 1.41 15.26 7.90
CA ALA A 51 0.68 14.09 8.36
C ALA A 51 1.11 13.64 9.76
N SER A 52 0.16 13.08 10.52
CA SER A 52 0.44 12.54 11.85
C SER A 52 1.46 11.39 11.78
N PRO A 53 2.18 11.07 12.87
CA PRO A 53 3.04 9.90 12.91
C PRO A 53 2.32 8.61 12.50
N GLU A 54 1.10 8.41 13.00
CA GLU A 54 0.32 7.22 12.69
C GLU A 54 -0.03 7.16 11.20
N ASP A 55 -0.46 8.26 10.58
CA ASP A 55 -0.74 8.31 9.15
C ASP A 55 0.48 7.98 8.29
N ARG A 56 1.65 8.53 8.64
CA ARG A 56 2.90 8.26 7.93
C ARG A 56 3.32 6.80 8.06
N TRP A 57 3.09 6.20 9.22
CA TRP A 57 3.33 4.77 9.42
C TRP A 57 2.35 3.93 8.61
N GLN A 58 1.05 4.22 8.63
CA GLN A 58 0.05 3.50 7.83
C GLN A 58 0.33 3.59 6.32
N MET A 59 0.69 4.78 5.82
CA MET A 59 1.10 4.99 4.42
C MET A 59 2.35 4.16 4.08
N ALA A 60 3.36 4.15 4.94
CA ALA A 60 4.55 3.34 4.74
C ALA A 60 4.23 1.83 4.75
N VAL A 61 3.38 1.37 5.67
CA VAL A 61 2.92 -0.03 5.75
C VAL A 61 2.19 -0.43 4.47
N ALA A 62 1.24 0.39 4.02
CA ALA A 62 0.51 0.14 2.79
C ALA A 62 1.47 -0.01 1.60
N ALA A 63 2.43 0.92 1.48
CA ALA A 63 3.39 0.91 0.39
C ALA A 63 4.39 -0.25 0.42
N CYS A 64 4.83 -0.67 1.61
CA CYS A 64 5.83 -1.73 1.74
C CYS A 64 5.24 -3.14 1.68
N SER A 65 3.94 -3.30 1.96
CA SER A 65 3.28 -4.62 2.05
C SER A 65 3.26 -5.43 0.74
N VAL A 66 3.63 -4.81 -0.38
CA VAL A 66 3.76 -5.42 -1.71
C VAL A 66 4.99 -6.31 -1.84
N ASP A 67 5.98 -6.16 -0.95
CA ASP A 67 7.20 -6.97 -0.94
C ASP A 67 7.42 -7.55 0.46
N SER A 68 7.35 -8.88 0.57
CA SER A 68 7.51 -9.60 1.84
C SER A 68 8.89 -9.43 2.50
N ARG A 69 9.88 -8.89 1.79
CA ARG A 69 11.21 -8.59 2.33
C ARG A 69 11.27 -7.23 3.04
N LEU A 70 10.22 -6.42 2.93
CA LEU A 70 10.07 -5.13 3.57
C LEU A 70 9.20 -5.21 4.83
N GLU A 71 9.67 -4.59 5.91
CA GLU A 71 8.92 -4.42 7.15
C GLU A 71 8.91 -2.95 7.57
N VAL A 72 7.82 -2.49 8.19
CA VAL A 72 7.72 -1.12 8.71
C VAL A 72 7.61 -1.14 10.23
N GLY A 73 8.68 -0.71 10.89
CA GLY A 73 8.76 -0.71 12.35
C GLY A 73 8.22 0.58 12.98
N ARG A 74 7.80 0.48 14.24
CA ARG A 74 7.31 1.62 15.05
C ARG A 74 8.38 2.24 15.95
N LEU A 75 9.60 1.69 15.94
CA LEU A 75 10.65 2.00 16.91
C LEU A 75 11.03 3.49 16.96
N ALA A 76 10.87 4.21 15.84
CA ALA A 76 11.19 5.63 15.72
C ALA A 76 9.95 6.55 15.80
N LEU A 77 8.74 6.00 15.93
CA LEU A 77 7.50 6.75 15.76
C LEU A 77 7.23 7.75 16.88
N ASP A 78 7.61 7.41 18.11
CA ASP A 78 7.48 8.29 19.28
C ASP A 78 8.67 9.26 19.43
N ARG A 79 9.63 9.23 18.50
CA ARG A 79 10.86 10.01 18.61
C ARG A 79 10.71 11.37 17.95
N SER A 80 11.32 12.38 18.57
CA SER A 80 11.32 13.74 18.06
C SER A 80 12.41 14.02 16.99
N ASP A 81 13.06 13.02 16.39
CA ASP A 81 14.17 13.18 15.43
C ASP A 81 14.05 12.26 14.21
N ALA A 82 14.33 12.79 12.99
CA ALA A 82 14.38 11.98 11.76
C ALA A 82 15.72 11.37 11.38
N SER A 83 16.83 11.83 11.96
CA SER A 83 18.07 11.09 11.76
C SER A 83 17.82 9.66 12.23
N LEU A 84 18.36 8.65 11.55
CA LEU A 84 18.34 7.28 12.06
C LEU A 84 19.35 7.27 13.22
N PRO A 85 18.93 7.50 14.48
CA PRO A 85 19.87 7.86 15.52
C PRO A 85 20.70 6.62 15.82
N VAL A 86 21.98 6.80 16.15
CA VAL A 86 22.86 5.67 16.47
C VAL A 86 22.26 4.81 17.59
N GLU A 87 21.44 5.39 18.46
CA GLU A 87 20.68 4.72 19.51
C GLU A 87 19.64 3.73 18.96
N THR A 88 18.95 4.07 17.88
CA THR A 88 17.97 3.19 17.23
C THR A 88 18.69 1.98 16.63
N LEU A 89 19.79 2.21 15.90
CA LEU A 89 20.61 1.11 15.36
C LEU A 89 21.21 0.24 16.46
N ARG A 90 21.69 0.85 17.56
CA ARG A 90 22.18 0.10 18.73
C ARG A 90 21.08 -0.75 19.37
N ARG A 91 19.86 -0.21 19.48
CA ARG A 91 18.73 -0.96 20.02
C ARG A 91 18.35 -2.12 19.11
N LEU A 92 18.32 -1.92 17.80
CA LEU A 92 18.10 -3.00 16.83
C LEU A 92 19.20 -4.06 16.92
N HIS A 93 20.47 -3.64 16.95
CA HIS A 93 21.60 -4.57 17.08
C HIS A 93 21.58 -5.32 18.43
N LYS A 94 21.07 -4.70 19.50
CA LYS A 94 20.90 -5.38 20.79
C LYS A 94 19.74 -6.39 20.75
N GLN A 95 18.67 -6.09 20.02
CA GLN A 95 17.53 -7.00 19.83
C GLN A 95 17.91 -8.19 18.97
N ASP A 96 18.74 -7.98 17.95
CA ASP A 96 19.31 -9.03 17.13
C ASP A 96 20.82 -8.86 16.93
N PRO A 97 21.65 -9.40 17.84
CA PRO A 97 23.10 -9.32 17.73
C PRO A 97 23.70 -10.10 16.54
N LYS A 98 22.89 -10.93 15.87
CA LYS A 98 23.33 -11.75 14.73
C LYS A 98 23.03 -11.07 13.39
N ALA A 99 22.24 -9.99 13.40
CA ALA A 99 21.97 -9.18 12.22
C ALA A 99 23.15 -8.24 11.92
N ASP A 100 23.62 -8.28 10.68
CA ASP A 100 24.53 -7.26 10.14
C ASP A 100 23.66 -6.11 9.61
N LEU A 101 23.66 -4.97 10.32
CA LEU A 101 22.82 -3.82 9.97
C LEU A 101 23.52 -2.90 8.95
N TYR A 102 22.76 -2.42 7.97
CA TYR A 102 23.18 -1.47 6.93
C TYR A 102 22.26 -0.26 6.94
N CYS A 103 22.80 0.95 6.94
CA CYS A 103 22.00 2.17 6.84
C CYS A 103 21.70 2.48 5.37
N ILE A 104 20.43 2.54 4.97
CA ILE A 104 20.05 2.99 3.62
C ILE A 104 19.79 4.50 3.67
N ILE A 105 20.54 5.26 2.88
CA ILE A 105 20.44 6.73 2.82
C ILE A 105 20.49 7.23 1.39
N GLY A 106 19.88 8.39 1.13
CA GLY A 106 20.12 9.13 -0.10
C GLY A 106 21.45 9.89 -0.05
N SER A 107 21.97 10.24 -1.22
CA SER A 107 23.15 11.11 -1.37
C SER A 107 22.95 12.50 -0.75
N ASP A 108 21.73 13.03 -0.74
CA ASP A 108 21.34 14.26 -0.03
C ASP A 108 21.60 14.15 1.48
N ALA A 109 21.23 13.02 2.08
CA ALA A 109 21.51 12.71 3.48
C ALA A 109 23.00 12.49 3.75
N LEU A 110 23.74 11.88 2.82
CA LEU A 110 25.20 11.71 2.91
C LEU A 110 25.93 13.07 3.02
N MET A 111 25.48 14.08 2.26
CA MET A 111 26.06 15.43 2.33
C MET A 111 25.91 16.04 3.71
N ARG A 112 24.86 15.70 4.46
CA ARG A 112 24.55 16.25 5.80
C ARG A 112 24.87 15.31 6.95
N LEU A 113 25.53 14.18 6.68
CA LEU A 113 25.73 13.10 7.65
C LEU A 113 26.53 13.53 8.89
N THR A 114 27.41 14.52 8.78
CA THR A 114 28.15 15.10 9.92
C THR A 114 27.29 15.93 10.87
N ASP A 115 26.09 16.32 10.46
CA ASP A 115 25.17 17.12 11.26
C ASP A 115 24.26 16.24 12.14
N TRP A 116 24.32 14.92 11.93
CA TRP A 116 23.53 13.95 12.68
C TRP A 116 24.07 13.78 14.10
N ARG A 117 23.24 13.28 15.02
CA ARG A 117 23.70 12.96 16.39
C ARG A 117 24.75 11.84 16.34
N HIS A 118 25.84 12.02 17.10
CA HIS A 118 26.93 11.04 17.22
C HIS A 118 27.51 10.55 15.87
N PRO A 119 27.88 11.45 14.95
CA PRO A 119 28.19 11.08 13.58
C PRO A 119 29.43 10.17 13.50
N LYS A 120 30.48 10.47 14.28
CA LYS A 120 31.71 9.65 14.33
C LYS A 120 31.45 8.21 14.78
N GLU A 121 30.51 8.01 15.69
CA GLU A 121 30.15 6.68 16.19
C GLU A 121 29.38 5.91 15.11
N LEU A 122 28.42 6.58 14.46
CA LEU A 122 27.62 6.01 13.38
C LEU A 122 28.49 5.55 12.20
N LEU A 123 29.40 6.42 11.74
CA LEU A 123 30.29 6.14 10.61
C LEU A 123 31.17 4.90 10.84
N LYS A 124 31.66 4.71 12.07
CA LYS A 124 32.52 3.57 12.42
C LYS A 124 31.73 2.29 12.68
N ALA A 125 30.52 2.41 13.21
CA ALA A 125 29.73 1.25 13.64
C ALA A 125 29.05 0.54 12.46
N PHE A 126 28.48 1.27 11.51
CA PHE A 126 27.58 0.70 10.50
C PHE A 126 27.99 1.06 9.06
N PRO A 127 27.88 0.11 8.10
CA PRO A 127 27.98 0.41 6.68
C PRO A 127 26.75 1.18 6.17
N PHE A 128 26.94 1.96 5.12
CA PHE A 128 25.91 2.75 4.46
C PHE A 128 25.72 2.30 3.01
N LEU A 129 24.48 2.04 2.63
CA LEU A 129 24.04 1.88 1.25
C LEU A 129 23.52 3.25 0.79
N VAL A 130 24.24 3.86 -0.16
CA VAL A 130 23.97 5.21 -0.65
C VAL A 130 23.23 5.14 -1.97
N CYS A 131 22.04 5.72 -2.02
CA CYS A 131 21.20 5.83 -3.20
C CYS A 131 21.40 7.21 -3.85
N PRO A 132 21.62 7.29 -5.18
CA PRO A 132 21.75 8.57 -5.87
C PRO A 132 20.41 9.31 -5.91
N ARG A 133 20.45 10.65 -5.93
CA ARG A 133 19.27 11.53 -5.99
C ARG A 133 19.33 12.42 -7.24
N PRO A 134 18.18 12.82 -7.81
CA PRO A 134 18.12 13.52 -9.09
C PRO A 134 18.57 14.99 -9.03
N GLU A 135 18.84 15.52 -7.84
CA GLU A 135 19.42 16.86 -7.72
C GLU A 135 20.75 16.90 -8.48
N LYS A 136 21.12 18.05 -9.06
CA LYS A 136 22.40 18.21 -9.76
C LYS A 136 23.54 18.01 -8.75
N GLU A 137 23.91 16.76 -8.53
CA GLU A 137 25.01 16.40 -7.65
C GLU A 137 26.28 16.98 -8.25
N ASP A 138 26.86 17.95 -7.56
CA ASP A 138 28.22 18.35 -7.83
C ASP A 138 29.12 17.14 -7.54
N ILE A 139 29.52 16.43 -8.60
CA ILE A 139 30.35 15.24 -8.54
C ILE A 139 31.66 15.51 -7.78
N GLY A 140 32.20 16.72 -7.90
CA GLY A 140 33.40 17.14 -7.17
C GLY A 140 33.14 17.25 -5.67
N ALA A 141 32.04 17.90 -5.29
CA ALA A 141 31.62 18.01 -3.89
C ALA A 141 31.29 16.65 -3.28
N LEU A 142 30.59 15.77 -4.02
CA LEU A 142 30.27 14.42 -3.58
C LEU A 142 31.54 13.58 -3.39
N ARG A 143 32.50 13.64 -4.32
CA ARG A 143 33.78 12.94 -4.19
C ARG A 143 34.55 13.40 -2.96
N SER A 144 34.68 14.72 -2.78
CA SER A 144 35.32 15.31 -1.60
C SER A 144 34.64 14.87 -0.30
N ARG A 145 33.31 14.79 -0.31
CA ARG A 145 32.53 14.32 0.85
C ARG A 145 32.78 12.84 1.14
N VAL A 146 32.79 11.98 0.12
CA VAL A 146 33.09 10.54 0.25
C VAL A 146 34.48 10.33 0.84
N GLU A 147 35.49 11.04 0.34
CA GLU A 147 36.86 10.98 0.86
C GLU A 147 36.92 11.39 2.33
N SER A 148 36.28 12.51 2.69
CA SER A 148 36.21 13.01 4.07
C SER A 148 35.54 12.01 5.03
N LEU A 149 34.40 11.43 4.64
CA LEU A 149 33.68 10.46 5.46
C LEU A 149 34.45 9.13 5.57
N THR A 150 35.08 8.67 4.49
CA THR A 150 35.92 7.46 4.50
C THR A 150 37.13 7.64 5.41
N ALA A 151 37.76 8.82 5.43
CA ALA A 151 38.83 9.15 6.37
C ALA A 151 38.37 9.13 7.84
N LEU A 152 37.08 9.34 8.11
CA LEU A 152 36.48 9.20 9.44
C LEU A 152 36.09 7.75 9.80
N GLY A 153 36.30 6.80 8.88
CA GLY A 153 36.04 5.37 9.06
C GLY A 153 34.71 4.88 8.46
N ALA A 154 34.04 5.70 7.65
CA ALA A 154 32.78 5.32 7.01
C ALA A 154 32.99 4.19 5.98
N ARG A 155 32.06 3.22 5.98
CA ARG A 155 31.96 2.21 4.92
C ARG A 155 30.78 2.56 4.01
N LEU A 156 31.06 3.11 2.85
CA LEU A 156 30.06 3.61 1.90
C LEU A 156 29.98 2.67 0.69
N ILE A 157 28.77 2.24 0.33
CA ILE A 157 28.49 1.39 -0.83
C ILE A 157 27.41 2.10 -1.66
N PHE A 158 27.73 2.51 -2.88
CA PHE A 158 26.77 3.16 -3.76
C PHE A 158 25.93 2.11 -4.49
N LEU A 159 24.61 2.24 -4.42
CA LEU A 159 23.69 1.32 -5.08
C LEU A 159 23.53 1.68 -6.57
N PRO A 160 23.59 0.71 -7.49
CA PRO A 160 23.40 0.94 -8.92
C PRO A 160 21.90 1.07 -9.23
N MET A 161 21.34 2.24 -8.99
CA MET A 161 19.94 2.55 -9.29
C MET A 161 19.80 3.94 -9.93
N ASP A 162 18.79 4.11 -10.76
CA ASP A 162 18.46 5.42 -11.32
C ASP A 162 17.78 6.31 -10.26
N PRO A 163 18.14 7.61 -10.18
CA PRO A 163 17.47 8.52 -9.28
C PRO A 163 15.98 8.65 -9.56
N SER A 164 15.15 8.60 -8.52
CA SER A 164 13.71 8.82 -8.64
C SER A 164 13.39 10.32 -8.53
N PRO A 165 12.53 10.88 -9.42
CA PRO A 165 12.08 12.27 -9.32
C PRO A 165 11.12 12.51 -8.13
N ALA A 166 10.70 11.45 -7.44
CA ALA A 166 9.78 11.51 -6.31
C ALA A 166 10.42 12.22 -5.11
N ALA A 167 9.76 13.30 -4.66
CA ALA A 167 10.20 14.08 -3.52
C ALA A 167 9.02 14.46 -2.62
N SER A 168 9.15 14.16 -1.33
CA SER A 168 8.15 14.48 -0.32
C SER A 168 7.84 15.99 -0.25
N CYS A 169 8.83 16.87 -0.50
CA CYS A 169 8.62 18.32 -0.48
C CYS A 169 7.58 18.78 -1.50
N ARG A 170 7.64 18.28 -2.74
CA ARG A 170 6.66 18.61 -3.80
C ARG A 170 5.26 18.17 -3.40
N ILE A 171 5.15 16.98 -2.82
CA ILE A 171 3.87 16.44 -2.34
C ILE A 171 3.30 17.30 -1.22
N ARG A 172 4.14 17.73 -0.26
CA ARG A 172 3.71 18.66 0.80
C ARG A 172 3.24 20.01 0.28
N GLU A 173 3.77 20.46 -0.85
CA GLU A 173 3.33 21.70 -1.52
C GLU A 173 2.03 21.51 -2.33
N GLY A 174 1.41 20.33 -2.27
CA GLY A 174 0.14 20.02 -2.93
C GLY A 174 0.30 19.44 -4.35
N CYS A 175 1.54 19.23 -4.80
CA CYS A 175 1.78 18.57 -6.08
C CYS A 175 1.65 17.06 -5.90
N LEU A 176 0.53 16.50 -6.37
CA LEU A 176 0.31 15.06 -6.52
C LEU A 176 0.31 14.69 -8.02
N PRO A 177 1.49 14.52 -8.66
CA PRO A 177 1.57 14.14 -10.06
C PRO A 177 0.80 12.85 -10.29
N GLU A 178 0.05 12.68 -11.37
CA GLU A 178 -0.77 11.47 -11.60
C GLU A 178 0.08 10.20 -11.79
N GLU A 179 1.34 10.36 -12.17
CA GLU A 179 2.24 9.28 -12.51
C GLU A 179 2.61 8.43 -11.28
N GLU A 180 2.56 7.10 -11.44
CA GLU A 180 2.89 6.12 -10.40
C GLU A 180 4.36 6.20 -9.95
N GLU A 181 5.23 6.81 -10.75
CA GLU A 181 6.65 6.99 -10.41
C GLU A 181 6.89 7.92 -9.23
N PHE A 182 5.86 8.67 -8.79
CA PHE A 182 5.91 9.55 -7.62
C PHE A 182 5.29 8.88 -6.39
N LEU A 183 4.06 8.36 -6.52
CA LEU A 183 3.28 7.79 -5.43
C LEU A 183 2.50 6.58 -5.94
N ASN A 184 2.56 5.48 -5.19
CA ASN A 184 1.71 4.33 -5.49
C ASN A 184 0.22 4.67 -5.21
N ALA A 185 -0.67 3.90 -5.85
CA ALA A 185 -2.11 4.11 -5.74
C ALA A 185 -2.60 4.12 -4.28
N GLY A 186 -2.09 3.20 -3.45
CA GLY A 186 -2.50 3.07 -2.06
C GLY A 186 -2.22 4.32 -1.21
N VAL A 187 -0.99 4.86 -1.28
CA VAL A 187 -0.62 6.08 -0.54
C VAL A 187 -1.37 7.29 -1.09
N ARG A 188 -1.55 7.38 -2.41
CA ARG A 188 -2.31 8.45 -3.04
C ARG A 188 -3.77 8.46 -2.59
N GLU A 189 -4.39 7.29 -2.53
CA GLU A 189 -5.74 7.13 -2.02
C GLU A 189 -5.82 7.56 -0.56
N PHE A 190 -4.88 7.11 0.28
CA PHE A 190 -4.84 7.49 1.70
C PHE A 190 -4.80 9.01 1.88
N ILE A 191 -3.92 9.69 1.13
CA ILE A 191 -3.80 11.15 1.13
C ILE A 191 -5.10 11.81 0.71
N SER A 192 -5.70 11.34 -0.38
CA SER A 192 -6.91 11.92 -0.97
C SER A 192 -8.15 11.71 -0.11
N ALA A 193 -8.29 10.51 0.46
CA ALA A 193 -9.37 10.15 1.37
C ALA A 193 -9.36 11.06 2.61
N LYS A 194 -8.19 11.26 3.24
CA LYS A 194 -8.03 12.10 4.44
C LYS A 194 -7.91 13.60 4.15
N GLY A 195 -7.65 14.02 2.91
CA GLY A 195 -7.40 15.42 2.57
C GLY A 195 -6.07 15.94 3.12
N LEU A 196 -5.03 15.10 3.11
CA LEU A 196 -3.69 15.50 3.54
C LEU A 196 -2.99 16.33 2.46
N TYR A 197 -1.95 17.08 2.84
CA TYR A 197 -1.07 17.80 1.89
C TYR A 197 -1.82 18.73 0.92
N HIS A 198 -2.66 19.61 1.47
CA HIS A 198 -3.48 20.58 0.72
C HIS A 198 -4.50 19.97 -0.25
N GLN A 199 -4.79 18.67 -0.14
CA GLN A 199 -5.87 18.04 -0.90
C GLN A 199 -7.22 18.27 -0.25
N GLU A 200 -8.27 18.33 -1.07
CA GLU A 200 -9.64 18.27 -0.57
C GLU A 200 -9.94 16.87 -0.05
N LYS A 201 -10.52 16.80 1.16
CA LYS A 201 -10.91 15.55 1.80
C LYS A 201 -12.05 14.89 1.01
N ARG A 202 -11.81 13.71 0.45
CA ARG A 202 -12.78 13.00 -0.40
C ARG A 202 -13.78 12.14 0.37
N ILE A 203 -13.36 11.54 1.49
CA ILE A 203 -14.23 10.69 2.32
C ILE A 203 -14.42 11.36 3.67
N ALA A 204 -15.65 11.74 4.00
CA ALA A 204 -15.96 12.50 5.20
C ALA A 204 -15.45 11.81 6.49
N ARG A 205 -15.59 10.48 6.55
CA ARG A 205 -15.21 9.64 7.70
C ARG A 205 -13.85 8.94 7.54
N ALA A 206 -12.99 9.42 6.64
CA ALA A 206 -11.71 8.77 6.32
C ALA A 206 -10.85 8.49 7.56
N ASP A 207 -10.76 9.42 8.51
CA ASP A 207 -9.95 9.25 9.73
C ASP A 207 -10.37 8.00 10.51
N GLU A 208 -11.67 7.88 10.81
CA GLU A 208 -12.23 6.76 11.55
C GLU A 208 -12.17 5.45 10.75
N TRP A 209 -12.43 5.52 9.45
CA TRP A 209 -12.50 4.34 8.60
C TRP A 209 -11.14 3.73 8.35
N LEU A 210 -10.14 4.54 8.01
CA LEU A 210 -8.79 4.07 7.72
C LEU A 210 -8.14 3.46 8.96
N ASP A 211 -8.26 4.08 10.13
CA ASP A 211 -7.74 3.53 11.38
C ASP A 211 -8.40 2.17 11.69
N ARG A 212 -9.72 2.07 11.56
CA ARG A 212 -10.45 0.81 11.81
C ARG A 212 -10.13 -0.28 10.79
N LEU A 213 -9.95 0.08 9.51
CA LEU A 213 -9.55 -0.85 8.47
C LEU A 213 -8.13 -1.34 8.72
N PHE A 214 -7.22 -0.43 9.08
CA PHE A 214 -5.85 -0.74 9.40
C PHE A 214 -5.74 -1.72 10.57
N GLU A 215 -6.57 -1.55 11.62
CA GLU A 215 -6.66 -2.50 12.73
C GLU A 215 -7.30 -3.85 12.35
N ALA A 216 -8.28 -3.83 11.44
CA ALA A 216 -9.07 -5.00 11.10
C ALA A 216 -8.42 -5.90 10.04
N LEU A 217 -7.56 -5.33 9.19
CA LEU A 217 -6.93 -5.99 8.05
C LEU A 217 -5.45 -6.23 8.30
N ASN A 218 -4.90 -7.23 7.61
CA ASN A 218 -3.44 -7.35 7.51
C ASN A 218 -2.87 -6.28 6.55
N PRO A 219 -1.56 -5.97 6.61
CA PRO A 219 -0.95 -4.92 5.78
C PRO A 219 -1.26 -5.01 4.29
N HIS A 220 -1.15 -6.22 3.71
CA HIS A 220 -1.42 -6.44 2.30
C HIS A 220 -2.89 -6.18 1.95
N ARG A 221 -3.83 -6.57 2.83
CA ARG A 221 -5.27 -6.33 2.60
C ARG A 221 -5.64 -4.86 2.78
N PHE A 222 -4.97 -4.15 3.68
CA PHE A 222 -5.15 -2.71 3.81
C PHE A 222 -4.67 -1.96 2.55
N ALA A 223 -3.48 -2.31 2.04
CA ALA A 223 -2.97 -1.76 0.78
C ALA A 223 -3.89 -2.08 -0.40
N HIS A 224 -4.38 -3.31 -0.47
CA HIS A 224 -5.37 -3.76 -1.45
C HIS A 224 -6.64 -2.90 -1.40
N SER A 225 -7.24 -2.69 -0.23
CA SER A 225 -8.45 -1.87 -0.09
C SER A 225 -8.25 -0.42 -0.56
N LEU A 226 -7.10 0.19 -0.27
CA LEU A 226 -6.76 1.53 -0.79
C LEU A 226 -6.61 1.53 -2.31
N SER A 227 -5.93 0.51 -2.86
CA SER A 227 -5.73 0.37 -4.30
C SER A 227 -7.06 0.15 -5.05
N VAL A 228 -7.95 -0.67 -4.50
CA VAL A 228 -9.29 -0.90 -5.05
C VAL A 228 -10.15 0.37 -4.98
N ALA A 229 -10.09 1.14 -3.89
CA ALA A 229 -10.80 2.41 -3.80
C ALA A 229 -10.36 3.40 -4.90
N TRP A 230 -9.03 3.53 -5.10
CA TRP A 230 -8.45 4.34 -6.16
C TRP A 230 -8.96 3.91 -7.55
N THR A 231 -8.85 2.61 -7.86
CA THR A 231 -9.29 2.06 -9.15
C THR A 231 -10.80 2.16 -9.35
N ALA A 232 -11.61 1.89 -8.33
CA ALA A 232 -13.07 1.97 -8.40
C ALA A 232 -13.53 3.40 -8.67
N ARG A 233 -12.90 4.39 -8.05
CA ARG A 233 -13.15 5.80 -8.30
C ARG A 233 -12.82 6.17 -9.75
N HIS A 234 -11.64 5.79 -10.25
CA HIS A 234 -11.23 6.05 -11.63
C HIS A 234 -12.21 5.45 -12.64
N LEU A 235 -12.56 4.17 -12.48
CA LEU A 235 -13.56 3.51 -13.32
C LEU A 235 -14.89 4.25 -13.27
N ALA A 236 -15.33 4.69 -12.08
CA ALA A 236 -16.58 5.43 -11.97
C ALA A 236 -16.54 6.77 -12.71
N GLN A 237 -15.41 7.49 -12.68
CA GLN A 237 -15.24 8.74 -13.43
C GLN A 237 -15.31 8.51 -14.94
N VAL A 238 -14.58 7.51 -15.45
CA VAL A 238 -14.58 7.15 -16.88
C VAL A 238 -15.97 6.75 -17.37
N HIS A 239 -16.74 6.05 -16.52
CA HIS A 239 -18.00 5.43 -16.89
C HIS A 239 -19.26 6.19 -16.47
N GLY A 240 -19.12 7.42 -15.99
CA GLY A 240 -20.23 8.27 -15.57
C GLY A 240 -21.00 7.77 -14.35
N VAL A 241 -20.34 7.00 -13.48
CA VAL A 241 -20.88 6.52 -12.19
C VAL A 241 -20.43 7.46 -11.08
N ALA A 242 -21.22 7.57 -10.01
CA ALA A 242 -20.89 8.44 -8.87
C ALA A 242 -19.54 8.05 -8.22
N PRO A 243 -18.48 8.87 -8.36
CA PRO A 243 -17.12 8.45 -8.02
C PRO A 243 -16.90 8.26 -6.52
N PHE A 244 -17.50 9.12 -5.69
CA PHE A 244 -17.39 9.00 -4.23
C PHE A 244 -18.04 7.72 -3.71
N ARG A 245 -19.18 7.30 -4.27
CA ARG A 245 -19.84 6.04 -3.89
C ARG A 245 -18.96 4.83 -4.24
N ALA A 246 -18.29 4.87 -5.40
CA ALA A 246 -17.39 3.81 -5.83
C ALA A 246 -16.11 3.73 -4.99
N GLU A 247 -15.56 4.89 -4.63
CA GLU A 247 -14.42 5.02 -3.72
C GLU A 247 -14.73 4.44 -2.33
N GLU A 248 -15.86 4.82 -1.73
CA GLU A 248 -16.31 4.29 -0.42
C GLU A 248 -16.57 2.78 -0.46
N ALA A 249 -17.22 2.30 -1.53
CA ALA A 249 -17.47 0.88 -1.73
C ALA A 249 -16.15 0.09 -1.89
N GLY A 250 -15.23 0.60 -2.71
CA GLY A 250 -13.91 0.00 -2.94
C GLY A 250 -13.07 -0.03 -1.66
N LEU A 251 -13.11 1.02 -0.84
CA LEU A 251 -12.37 1.06 0.42
C LEU A 251 -12.87 0.03 1.43
N LEU A 252 -14.19 -0.21 1.47
CA LEU A 252 -14.83 -1.10 2.45
C LEU A 252 -15.06 -2.54 1.94
N HIS A 253 -14.85 -2.84 0.66
CA HIS A 253 -15.26 -4.12 0.05
C HIS A 253 -14.74 -5.35 0.81
N ASP A 254 -13.49 -5.27 1.28
CA ASP A 254 -12.78 -6.36 1.95
C ASP A 254 -12.75 -6.21 3.49
N CYS A 255 -13.56 -5.33 4.09
CA CYS A 255 -13.48 -5.01 5.52
C CYS A 255 -13.75 -6.21 6.48
N ALA A 256 -14.29 -7.31 5.96
CA ALA A 256 -14.50 -8.57 6.70
C ALA A 256 -13.49 -9.68 6.32
N LYS A 257 -12.59 -9.45 5.36
CA LYS A 257 -11.73 -10.49 4.75
C LYS A 257 -10.79 -11.19 5.73
N CYS A 258 -10.30 -10.46 6.73
CA CYS A 258 -9.40 -10.99 7.76
C CYS A 258 -10.15 -11.56 8.98
N LEU A 259 -11.48 -11.56 8.99
CA LEU A 259 -12.24 -12.22 10.04
C LEU A 259 -12.09 -13.75 9.91
N PRO A 260 -11.95 -14.48 11.04
CA PRO A 260 -11.99 -15.94 11.01
C PRO A 260 -13.32 -16.45 10.44
N LEU A 261 -13.28 -17.51 9.63
CA LEU A 261 -14.48 -18.10 9.01
C LEU A 261 -15.60 -18.38 10.02
N LYS A 262 -15.26 -18.93 11.20
CA LYS A 262 -16.25 -19.19 12.27
C LYS A 262 -17.00 -17.93 12.70
N LYS A 263 -16.31 -16.78 12.80
CA LYS A 263 -16.91 -15.51 13.17
C LYS A 263 -17.79 -14.97 12.04
N MET A 264 -17.36 -15.10 10.79
CA MET A 264 -18.18 -14.75 9.62
C MET A 264 -19.46 -15.61 9.56
N GLN A 265 -19.35 -16.92 9.80
CA GLN A 265 -20.50 -17.83 9.86
C GLN A 265 -21.48 -17.48 10.98
N GLN A 266 -20.98 -17.08 12.15
CA GLN A 266 -21.80 -16.62 13.26
C GLN A 266 -22.62 -15.39 12.86
N ILE A 267 -21.97 -14.33 12.36
CA ILE A 267 -22.63 -13.11 11.89
C ILE A 267 -23.66 -13.43 10.80
N ALA A 268 -23.29 -14.28 9.83
CA ALA A 268 -24.16 -14.66 8.73
C ALA A 268 -25.44 -15.38 9.21
N ARG A 269 -25.35 -16.22 10.25
CA ARG A 269 -26.51 -16.92 10.82
C ARG A 269 -27.36 -16.01 11.70
N GLU A 270 -26.73 -15.25 12.60
CA GLU A 270 -27.42 -14.34 13.53
C GLU A 270 -28.24 -13.27 12.78
N HIS A 271 -27.71 -12.77 11.66
CA HIS A 271 -28.35 -11.75 10.86
C HIS A 271 -29.00 -12.27 9.58
N SER A 272 -29.10 -13.60 9.41
CA SER A 272 -29.73 -14.25 8.25
C SER A 272 -29.23 -13.74 6.89
N LEU A 273 -27.91 -13.52 6.75
CA LEU A 273 -27.30 -12.96 5.54
C LEU A 273 -27.33 -13.93 4.35
N THR A 274 -27.27 -15.24 4.61
CA THR A 274 -27.40 -16.27 3.59
C THR A 274 -27.78 -17.62 4.21
N ARG A 275 -28.43 -18.47 3.42
CA ARG A 275 -28.67 -19.89 3.73
C ARG A 275 -27.90 -20.83 2.80
N ASP A 276 -27.13 -20.26 1.86
CA ASP A 276 -26.38 -21.02 0.87
C ASP A 276 -25.15 -21.68 1.53
N PRO A 277 -25.05 -23.02 1.53
CA PRO A 277 -23.90 -23.72 2.09
C PRO A 277 -22.57 -23.30 1.45
N ALA A 278 -22.56 -23.00 0.14
CA ALA A 278 -21.34 -22.63 -0.57
C ALA A 278 -20.74 -21.33 -0.03
N PHE A 279 -21.60 -20.35 0.31
CA PHE A 279 -21.16 -19.15 1.02
C PHE A 279 -20.71 -19.48 2.44
N LEU A 280 -21.49 -20.26 3.19
CA LEU A 280 -21.19 -20.53 4.60
C LEU A 280 -19.89 -21.31 4.81
N GLU A 281 -19.47 -22.14 3.85
CA GLU A 281 -18.27 -22.98 3.95
C GLU A 281 -16.99 -22.30 3.42
N SER A 282 -17.12 -21.20 2.66
CA SER A 282 -15.99 -20.52 2.05
C SER A 282 -15.80 -19.11 2.60
N GLY A 283 -14.72 -18.86 3.33
CA GLY A 283 -14.38 -17.51 3.80
C GLY A 283 -14.16 -16.52 2.66
N ALA A 284 -13.63 -17.00 1.53
CA ALA A 284 -13.45 -16.20 0.31
C ALA A 284 -14.78 -15.81 -0.35
N LEU A 285 -15.88 -16.54 -0.12
CA LEU A 285 -17.20 -16.12 -0.58
C LEU A 285 -17.93 -15.32 0.49
N LEU A 286 -17.94 -15.81 1.73
CA LEU A 286 -18.74 -15.24 2.82
C LEU A 286 -18.36 -13.81 3.21
N HIS A 287 -17.08 -13.43 3.05
CA HIS A 287 -16.61 -12.12 3.44
C HIS A 287 -17.29 -10.97 2.68
N SER A 288 -17.80 -11.18 1.46
CA SER A 288 -18.50 -10.11 0.73
C SER A 288 -19.83 -9.76 1.40
N LEU A 289 -20.63 -10.78 1.73
CA LEU A 289 -21.92 -10.62 2.42
C LEU A 289 -21.73 -10.09 3.85
N VAL A 290 -20.79 -10.68 4.60
CA VAL A 290 -20.45 -10.21 5.95
C VAL A 290 -19.81 -8.82 5.90
N GLY A 291 -19.04 -8.53 4.85
CA GLY A 291 -18.42 -7.23 4.59
C GLY A 291 -19.46 -6.13 4.46
N ALA A 292 -20.53 -6.33 3.69
CA ALA A 292 -21.62 -5.37 3.61
C ALA A 292 -22.31 -5.15 4.96
N TRP A 293 -22.53 -6.22 5.74
CA TRP A 293 -23.06 -6.09 7.09
C TRP A 293 -22.10 -5.31 8.02
N VAL A 294 -20.79 -5.59 7.96
CA VAL A 294 -19.76 -4.87 8.75
C VAL A 294 -19.67 -3.40 8.32
N ALA A 295 -19.68 -3.11 7.01
CA ALA A 295 -19.70 -1.76 6.47
C ALA A 295 -20.88 -0.95 7.04
N ARG A 296 -22.07 -1.55 7.07
CA ARG A 296 -23.26 -0.92 7.67
C ARG A 296 -23.11 -0.68 9.18
N ASN A 297 -22.75 -1.71 9.94
CA ASN A 297 -22.85 -1.67 11.41
C ASN A 297 -21.61 -1.08 12.10
N ARG A 298 -20.42 -1.22 11.51
CA ARG A 298 -19.15 -0.73 12.08
C ARG A 298 -18.66 0.55 11.41
N TYR A 299 -18.90 0.74 10.12
CA TYR A 299 -18.45 1.93 9.39
C TYR A 299 -19.58 2.94 9.17
N GLY A 300 -20.83 2.56 9.49
CA GLY A 300 -22.02 3.41 9.37
C GLY A 300 -22.38 3.73 7.92
N MET A 301 -22.02 2.84 6.98
CA MET A 301 -22.43 2.95 5.59
C MET A 301 -23.92 2.66 5.46
N ALA A 302 -24.70 3.65 5.02
CA ALA A 302 -26.15 3.53 4.92
C ALA A 302 -26.65 3.32 3.47
N ASP A 303 -25.82 3.63 2.47
CA ASP A 303 -26.21 3.59 1.06
C ASP A 303 -26.43 2.15 0.57
N PRO A 304 -27.66 1.77 0.18
CA PRO A 304 -27.94 0.41 -0.26
C PRO A 304 -27.14 -0.03 -1.49
N GLU A 305 -26.88 0.84 -2.46
CA GLU A 305 -26.13 0.43 -3.66
C GLU A 305 -24.65 0.21 -3.35
N VAL A 306 -24.08 0.98 -2.41
CA VAL A 306 -22.71 0.75 -1.93
C VAL A 306 -22.62 -0.59 -1.22
N LEU A 307 -23.59 -0.92 -0.36
CA LEU A 307 -23.64 -2.19 0.35
C LEU A 307 -23.86 -3.38 -0.60
N ASP A 308 -24.63 -3.19 -1.65
CA ASP A 308 -24.81 -4.17 -2.73
C ASP A 308 -23.51 -4.36 -3.52
N ALA A 309 -22.82 -3.28 -3.89
CA ALA A 309 -21.52 -3.36 -4.54
C ALA A 309 -20.50 -4.16 -3.71
N ILE A 310 -20.47 -3.94 -2.39
CA ILE A 310 -19.65 -4.72 -1.45
C ILE A 310 -20.10 -6.19 -1.43
N SER A 311 -21.41 -6.47 -1.42
CA SER A 311 -21.95 -7.84 -1.36
C SER A 311 -21.65 -8.66 -2.62
N TYR A 312 -21.60 -8.00 -3.78
CA TYR A 312 -21.51 -8.66 -5.08
C TYR A 312 -20.08 -8.71 -5.66
N HIS A 313 -19.11 -8.00 -5.07
CA HIS A 313 -17.80 -7.78 -5.70
C HIS A 313 -17.03 -9.06 -6.09
N ASN A 314 -17.22 -10.18 -5.38
CA ASN A 314 -16.46 -11.42 -5.64
C ASN A 314 -17.13 -12.38 -6.63
N THR A 315 -18.46 -12.38 -6.73
CA THR A 315 -19.21 -13.31 -7.61
C THR A 315 -19.93 -12.61 -8.75
N GLY A 316 -20.05 -11.29 -8.70
CA GLY A 316 -21.06 -10.54 -9.42
C GLY A 316 -22.49 -10.89 -8.97
N CYS A 317 -23.46 -10.25 -9.61
CA CYS A 317 -24.87 -10.60 -9.52
C CYS A 317 -25.57 -10.17 -10.83
N PRO A 318 -26.41 -11.02 -11.45
CA PRO A 318 -27.22 -10.58 -12.59
C PRO A 318 -28.05 -9.34 -12.23
N GLY A 319 -28.01 -8.32 -13.09
CA GLY A 319 -28.71 -7.06 -12.86
C GLY A 319 -28.04 -6.12 -11.86
N MET A 320 -26.79 -6.37 -11.45
CA MET A 320 -26.08 -5.45 -10.56
C MET A 320 -25.85 -4.08 -11.20
N SER A 321 -25.83 -3.04 -10.37
CA SER A 321 -25.64 -1.67 -10.84
C SER A 321 -24.25 -1.47 -11.45
N ARG A 322 -24.09 -0.44 -12.28
CA ARG A 322 -22.77 -0.02 -12.79
C ARG A 322 -21.80 0.33 -11.65
N LEU A 323 -22.29 0.78 -10.49
CA LEU A 323 -21.48 0.95 -9.27
C LEU A 323 -20.89 -0.39 -8.80
N ALA A 324 -21.71 -1.43 -8.71
CA ALA A 324 -21.24 -2.76 -8.35
C ALA A 324 -20.27 -3.34 -9.40
N MET A 325 -20.49 -3.06 -10.70
CA MET A 325 -19.54 -3.42 -11.76
C MET A 325 -18.18 -2.74 -11.56
N CYS A 326 -18.15 -1.43 -11.27
CA CYS A 326 -16.90 -0.70 -11.02
C CYS A 326 -16.11 -1.34 -9.87
N VAL A 327 -16.76 -1.68 -8.76
CA VAL A 327 -16.10 -2.26 -7.57
C VAL A 327 -15.62 -3.68 -7.85
N CYS A 328 -16.45 -4.51 -8.48
CA CYS A 328 -16.10 -5.89 -8.85
C CYS A 328 -14.91 -5.93 -9.82
N LEU A 329 -14.92 -5.05 -10.83
CA LEU A 329 -13.83 -4.93 -11.78
C LEU A 329 -12.57 -4.36 -11.11
N ALA A 330 -12.70 -3.32 -10.29
CA ALA A 330 -11.58 -2.71 -9.57
C ALA A 330 -10.84 -3.72 -8.68
N ASP A 331 -11.56 -4.54 -7.91
CA ASP A 331 -10.96 -5.62 -7.09
C ASP A 331 -10.07 -6.54 -7.94
N SER A 332 -10.48 -6.78 -9.18
CA SER A 332 -9.78 -7.70 -10.10
C SER A 332 -8.60 -7.07 -10.84
N ILE A 333 -8.55 -5.73 -10.99
CA ILE A 333 -7.57 -5.06 -11.86
C ILE A 333 -6.64 -4.07 -11.19
N GLU A 334 -6.84 -3.81 -9.89
CA GLU A 334 -6.08 -2.82 -9.13
C GLU A 334 -4.55 -2.98 -9.29
N PRO A 335 -3.76 -1.88 -9.19
CA PRO A 335 -2.33 -1.87 -9.51
C PRO A 335 -1.43 -2.89 -8.79
N LEU A 336 -1.81 -3.38 -7.59
CA LEU A 336 -1.03 -4.36 -6.83
C LEU A 336 -1.23 -5.80 -7.34
N ARG A 337 -2.16 -6.05 -8.26
CA ARG A 337 -2.31 -7.35 -8.92
C ARG A 337 -1.08 -7.66 -9.79
N GLU A 338 -0.54 -8.86 -9.62
CA GLU A 338 0.54 -9.38 -10.46
C GLU A 338 0.13 -9.32 -11.95
N SER A 339 0.98 -8.75 -12.79
CA SER A 339 0.67 -8.55 -14.21
C SER A 339 0.71 -9.87 -14.98
N PHE A 340 -0.30 -10.11 -15.81
CA PHE A 340 -0.37 -11.20 -16.77
C PHE A 340 -1.15 -10.77 -18.01
N PRO A 341 -0.97 -11.43 -19.18
CA PRO A 341 -1.49 -10.91 -20.45
C PRO A 341 -3.00 -10.64 -20.50
N LEU A 342 -3.81 -11.42 -19.78
CA LEU A 342 -5.25 -11.20 -19.71
C LEU A 342 -5.59 -9.96 -18.86
N LEU A 343 -4.91 -9.76 -17.73
CA LEU A 343 -5.13 -8.59 -16.88
C LEU A 343 -4.86 -7.28 -17.64
N GLU A 344 -3.78 -7.21 -18.42
CA GLU A 344 -3.49 -6.02 -19.22
C GLU A 344 -4.57 -5.74 -20.28
N LYS A 345 -5.13 -6.80 -20.90
CA LYS A 345 -6.27 -6.65 -21.81
C LYS A 345 -7.51 -6.14 -21.10
N VAL A 346 -7.79 -6.64 -19.90
CA VAL A 346 -8.94 -6.17 -19.08
C VAL A 346 -8.74 -4.71 -18.72
N ARG A 347 -7.56 -4.29 -18.26
CA ARG A 347 -7.25 -2.88 -17.93
C ARG A 347 -7.46 -1.95 -19.13
N LEU A 348 -6.96 -2.32 -20.31
CA LEU A 348 -7.16 -1.54 -21.53
C LEU A 348 -8.64 -1.45 -21.95
N LEU A 349 -9.40 -2.53 -21.78
CA LEU A 349 -10.83 -2.54 -22.10
C LEU A 349 -11.64 -1.74 -21.07
N ALA A 350 -11.23 -1.76 -19.80
CA ALA A 350 -11.89 -1.08 -18.70
C ALA A 350 -11.92 0.46 -18.89
N GLU A 351 -11.01 1.03 -19.67
CA GLU A 351 -11.03 2.46 -20.03
C GLU A 351 -12.13 2.84 -21.04
N LYS A 352 -12.80 1.85 -21.66
CA LYS A 352 -13.73 2.08 -22.79
C LYS A 352 -15.07 1.40 -22.61
N ASP A 353 -15.08 0.21 -22.04
CA ASP A 353 -16.25 -0.67 -21.97
C ASP A 353 -16.25 -1.41 -20.62
N LEU A 354 -17.08 -0.94 -19.69
CA LEU A 354 -17.17 -1.48 -18.33
C LEU A 354 -17.73 -2.89 -18.34
N GLU A 355 -18.83 -3.10 -19.05
CA GLU A 355 -19.51 -4.38 -19.19
C GLU A 355 -18.60 -5.42 -19.85
N GLY A 356 -17.96 -5.07 -20.97
CA GLY A 356 -17.04 -5.93 -21.70
C GLY A 356 -15.78 -6.27 -20.88
N ALA A 357 -15.22 -5.30 -20.16
CA ALA A 357 -14.05 -5.53 -19.29
C ALA A 357 -14.39 -6.46 -18.12
N LEU A 358 -15.55 -6.24 -17.48
CA LEU A 358 -16.01 -7.11 -16.41
C LEU A 358 -16.31 -8.52 -16.91
N LEU A 359 -16.94 -8.66 -18.07
CA LEU A 359 -17.19 -9.96 -18.69
C LEU A 359 -15.88 -10.72 -18.91
N LEU A 360 -14.90 -10.06 -19.54
CA LEU A 360 -13.58 -10.65 -19.79
C LEU A 360 -12.87 -11.06 -18.50
N SER A 361 -12.97 -10.24 -17.46
CA SER A 361 -12.40 -10.52 -16.13
C SER A 361 -13.06 -11.74 -15.46
N LEU A 362 -14.39 -11.82 -15.48
CA LEU A 362 -15.14 -12.93 -14.89
C LEU A 362 -14.94 -14.24 -15.67
N GLU A 363 -14.87 -14.20 -16.99
CA GLU A 363 -14.55 -15.38 -17.82
C GLU A 363 -13.14 -15.90 -17.49
N GLY A 364 -12.15 -15.01 -17.38
CA GLY A 364 -10.80 -15.37 -16.94
C GLY A 364 -10.76 -15.99 -15.55
N THR A 365 -11.54 -15.43 -14.62
CA THR A 365 -11.67 -15.96 -13.25
C THR A 365 -12.32 -17.34 -13.25
N ALA A 366 -13.39 -17.53 -14.03
CA ALA A 366 -14.09 -18.80 -14.16
C ALA A 366 -13.16 -19.89 -14.71
N ASP A 367 -12.44 -19.59 -15.78
CA ASP A 367 -11.47 -20.52 -16.40
C ASP A 367 -10.33 -20.87 -15.43
N TYR A 368 -9.78 -19.88 -14.73
CA TYR A 368 -8.74 -20.11 -13.71
C TYR A 368 -9.23 -21.00 -12.56
N VAL A 369 -10.44 -20.76 -12.05
CA VAL A 369 -11.02 -21.54 -10.93
C VAL A 369 -11.31 -22.98 -11.39
N GLN A 370 -11.89 -23.15 -12.57
CA GLN A 370 -12.25 -24.46 -13.12
C GLN A 370 -11.01 -25.30 -13.47
N THR A 371 -10.01 -24.72 -14.13
CA THR A 371 -8.75 -25.42 -14.48
C THR A 371 -7.97 -25.86 -13.23
N ARG A 372 -8.14 -25.18 -12.11
CA ARG A 372 -7.56 -25.55 -10.80
C ARG A 372 -8.43 -26.53 -10.00
N GLY A 373 -9.56 -26.98 -10.55
CA GLY A 373 -10.50 -27.89 -9.87
C GLY A 373 -11.16 -27.28 -8.61
N LYS A 374 -11.17 -25.95 -8.51
CA LYS A 374 -11.79 -25.23 -7.38
C LYS A 374 -13.28 -25.02 -7.65
N TYR A 375 -14.05 -24.85 -6.58
CA TYR A 375 -15.48 -24.57 -6.67
C TYR A 375 -15.72 -23.16 -7.23
N LEU A 376 -16.46 -23.08 -8.34
CA LEU A 376 -16.97 -21.84 -8.90
C LEU A 376 -18.43 -21.67 -8.51
N HIS A 377 -18.75 -20.57 -7.83
CA HIS A 377 -20.13 -20.31 -7.42
C HIS A 377 -21.05 -20.08 -8.64
N PRO A 378 -22.25 -20.69 -8.72
CA PRO A 378 -23.14 -20.57 -9.89
C PRO A 378 -23.50 -19.13 -10.27
N ARG A 379 -23.56 -18.22 -9.28
CA ARG A 379 -23.82 -16.78 -9.50
C ARG A 379 -22.80 -16.13 -10.45
N THR A 380 -21.55 -16.58 -10.47
CA THR A 380 -20.54 -16.07 -11.41
C THR A 380 -20.91 -16.41 -12.85
N MET A 381 -21.29 -17.65 -13.12
CA MET A 381 -21.73 -18.07 -14.46
C MET A 381 -23.03 -17.39 -14.89
N GLN A 382 -23.96 -17.16 -13.94
CA GLN A 382 -25.18 -16.39 -14.21
C GLN A 382 -24.87 -14.94 -14.57
N THR A 383 -23.91 -14.30 -13.87
CA THR A 383 -23.46 -12.94 -14.17
C THR A 383 -22.81 -12.87 -15.55
N ILE A 384 -21.95 -13.83 -15.90
CA ILE A 384 -21.33 -13.93 -17.24
C ILE A 384 -22.42 -14.06 -18.32
N ALA A 385 -23.38 -14.96 -18.13
CA ALA A 385 -24.47 -15.13 -19.09
C ALA A 385 -25.32 -13.86 -19.24
N TRP A 386 -25.55 -13.14 -18.15
CA TRP A 386 -26.26 -11.86 -18.19
C TRP A 386 -25.48 -10.79 -18.95
N LEU A 387 -24.17 -10.61 -18.68
CA LEU A 387 -23.33 -9.62 -19.37
C LEU A 387 -23.24 -9.86 -20.88
N LYS A 388 -23.30 -11.12 -21.33
CA LYS A 388 -23.32 -11.47 -22.77
C LYS A 388 -24.59 -11.03 -23.51
N ASN A 389 -25.64 -10.67 -22.77
CA ASN A 389 -26.94 -10.29 -23.30
C ASN A 389 -27.24 -8.78 -23.13
N LEU A 390 -26.30 -7.99 -22.59
CA LEU A 390 -26.35 -6.52 -22.60
C LEU A 390 -25.84 -6.00 -23.95
#